data_AF-A0A2E8GUN3-F1
#
_entry.id   AF-A0A2E8GUN3-F1
#
_cell.length_a   1.000
_cell.length_b   1.000
_cell.length_c   1.000
_cell.angle_alpha   90.00
_cell.angle_beta   90.00
_cell.angle_gamma   90.00
#
_symmetry.space_group_name_H-M   'P 1'
#
loop_
_entity.id
_entity.type
_entity.pdbx_description
1 polymer ?
#
loop_
_entity_poly.entity_id
_entity_poly.type
_entity_poly.pdbx_seq_one_letter_code
_entity_poly.pdbx_strand_id
1 'polypeptide(L)'
;MDLRNTPVQKTFAGVEIHANVLYGILNNEFVRVQDQKANFFAIVVLSIILGISVSFSKKPLYSLPVPILATIGWVIFSYNQFFNHLIMWEIVRPLFSFGLTYSGVFLYNFLVTEKDKRFLKNTFGNYISPDLIDQMYEGKQEPKLGGDLGYHTAWFSDIQSFSVFSEVLEPEKMVSLMNEYLTEMTDVLLIRNGTLDKYIGDSIVA
;
A
#
# COMPACT_ATOMS: atom_id res chain seq x y z
N MET A 1 31.05 23.46 -45.08
CA MET A 1 30.19 22.27 -45.15
C MET A 1 28.81 22.66 -44.63
N ASP A 2 27.73 22.31 -45.34
CA ASP A 2 26.35 22.55 -44.85
C ASP A 2 26.06 21.57 -43.72
N LEU A 3 26.07 22.07 -42.48
CA LEU A 3 25.85 21.30 -41.26
C LEU A 3 24.52 21.73 -40.66
N ARG A 4 23.71 20.74 -40.28
CA ARG A 4 22.39 20.94 -39.68
C ARG A 4 22.30 20.20 -38.36
N ASN A 5 21.59 20.78 -37.40
CA ASN A 5 21.30 20.11 -36.14
C ASN A 5 20.18 19.10 -36.35
N THR A 6 20.39 17.86 -35.91
CA THR A 6 19.34 16.83 -35.86
C THR A 6 19.16 16.34 -34.42
N PRO A 7 18.04 15.68 -34.09
CA PRO A 7 17.81 15.11 -32.76
C PRO A 7 18.86 14.06 -32.34
N VAL A 8 19.61 13.51 -33.31
CA VAL A 8 20.63 12.48 -33.08
C VAL A 8 22.04 13.09 -32.94
N GLN A 9 22.34 14.18 -33.67
CA GLN A 9 23.66 14.82 -33.64
C GLN A 9 23.58 16.33 -33.85
N LYS A 10 24.33 17.09 -33.05
CA LYS A 10 24.40 18.56 -33.16
C LYS A 10 24.99 19.03 -34.48
N THR A 11 25.91 18.29 -35.09
CA THR A 11 26.53 18.64 -36.38
C THR A 11 26.38 17.47 -37.32
N PHE A 12 25.29 17.45 -38.08
CA PHE A 12 24.98 16.42 -39.06
C PHE A 12 25.14 16.98 -40.48
N ALA A 13 25.73 16.22 -41.40
CA ALA A 13 25.96 16.69 -42.77
C ALA A 13 24.63 16.82 -43.52
N GLY A 14 24.35 18.00 -44.09
CA GLY A 14 23.09 18.25 -44.81
C GLY A 14 22.87 17.27 -45.98
N VAL A 15 23.94 16.83 -46.63
CA VAL A 15 23.90 15.86 -47.73
C VAL A 15 23.34 14.50 -47.28
N GLU A 16 23.64 14.05 -46.05
CA GLU A 16 23.11 12.78 -45.52
C GLU A 16 21.60 12.85 -45.24
N ILE A 17 21.09 14.04 -44.88
CA ILE A 17 19.64 14.25 -44.71
C ILE A 17 18.94 14.05 -46.05
N HIS A 18 19.46 14.70 -47.11
CA HIS A 18 18.92 14.55 -48.45
C HIS A 18 19.03 13.12 -48.97
N ALA A 19 20.15 12.44 -48.69
CA ALA A 19 20.34 11.03 -49.04
C ALA A 19 19.33 10.10 -48.34
N ASN A 20 19.09 10.29 -47.03
CA ASN A 20 18.09 9.52 -46.28
C ASN A 20 16.66 9.77 -46.79
N VAL A 21 16.31 11.02 -47.12
CA VAL A 21 15.00 11.34 -47.72
C VAL A 21 14.85 10.67 -49.09
N LEU A 22 15.88 10.74 -49.94
CA LEU A 22 15.85 10.11 -51.26
C LEU A 22 15.76 8.58 -51.15
N TYR A 23 16.49 7.98 -50.21
CA TYR A 23 16.39 6.55 -49.88
C TYR A 23 14.98 6.15 -49.44
N GLY A 24 14.34 6.95 -48.58
CA GLY A 24 12.97 6.72 -48.13
C GLY A 24 11.95 6.82 -49.28
N ILE A 25 12.11 7.78 -50.20
CA ILE A 25 11.25 7.91 -51.38
C ILE A 25 11.41 6.71 -52.32
N LEU A 26 12.66 6.27 -52.56
CA LEU A 26 12.95 5.17 -53.47
C LEU A 26 12.46 3.82 -52.95
N ASN A 27 12.57 3.57 -51.64
CA ASN A 27 12.17 2.31 -51.01
C ASN A 27 10.75 2.35 -50.43
N ASN A 28 10.07 3.50 -50.49
CA ASN A 28 8.78 3.74 -49.84
C ASN A 28 8.79 3.43 -48.32
N GLU A 29 9.96 3.60 -47.70
CA GLU A 29 10.22 3.33 -46.28
C GLU A 29 10.23 4.66 -45.53
N PHE A 30 9.07 5.04 -45.00
CA PHE A 30 8.92 6.24 -44.17
C PHE A 30 8.52 5.86 -42.75
N VAL A 31 9.13 6.54 -41.78
CA VAL A 31 8.71 6.47 -40.39
C VAL A 31 7.28 6.98 -40.26
N ARG A 32 6.40 6.13 -39.75
CA ARG A 32 4.99 6.48 -39.51
C ARG A 32 4.76 6.62 -38.01
N VAL A 33 4.22 7.76 -37.60
CA VAL A 33 3.72 7.94 -36.23
C VAL A 33 2.39 7.20 -36.12
N GLN A 34 2.22 6.43 -35.06
CA GLN A 34 1.00 5.66 -34.84
C GLN A 34 -0.20 6.58 -34.55
N ASP A 35 -1.39 6.16 -34.97
CA ASP A 35 -2.64 6.91 -34.75
C ASP A 35 -2.88 7.22 -33.26
N GLN A 36 -3.40 8.42 -32.99
CA GLN A 36 -3.67 8.90 -31.64
C GLN A 36 -4.71 8.03 -30.92
N LYS A 37 -5.72 7.52 -31.63
CA LYS A 37 -6.76 6.67 -31.03
C LYS A 37 -6.19 5.31 -30.63
N ALA A 38 -5.33 4.73 -31.46
CA ALA A 38 -4.65 3.47 -31.16
C ALA A 38 -3.72 3.61 -29.95
N ASN A 39 -2.97 4.70 -29.85
CA ASN A 39 -2.14 5.01 -28.68
C ASN A 39 -2.99 5.16 -27.41
N PHE A 40 -4.10 5.90 -27.47
CA PHE A 40 -5.00 6.07 -26.32
C PHE A 40 -5.58 4.73 -25.86
N PHE A 41 -6.07 3.90 -26.79
CA PHE A 41 -6.61 2.59 -26.47
C PHE A 41 -5.56 1.67 -25.83
N ALA A 42 -4.33 1.67 -26.37
CA ALA A 42 -3.23 0.92 -25.78
C ALA A 42 -2.93 1.36 -24.33
N ILE A 43 -2.90 2.67 -24.06
CA ILE A 43 -2.69 3.21 -22.70
C ILE A 43 -3.78 2.70 -21.74
N VAL A 44 -5.05 2.78 -22.13
CA VAL A 44 -6.17 2.34 -21.30
C VAL A 44 -6.06 0.85 -20.99
N VAL A 45 -5.85 0.02 -22.02
CA VAL A 45 -5.74 -1.44 -21.86
C VAL A 45 -4.57 -1.81 -20.96
N LEU A 46 -3.39 -1.23 -21.20
CA LEU A 46 -2.21 -1.52 -20.38
C LEU A 46 -2.38 -1.05 -18.93
N SER A 47 -3.05 0.07 -18.71
CA SER A 47 -3.33 0.58 -17.36
C SER A 47 -4.31 -0.33 -16.61
N ILE A 48 -5.34 -0.86 -17.28
CA ILE A 48 -6.27 -1.83 -16.69
C ILE A 48 -5.53 -3.13 -16.33
N ILE A 49 -4.73 -3.68 -17.25
CA ILE A 49 -3.96 -4.90 -17.01
C ILE A 49 -3.00 -4.73 -15.84
N LEU A 50 -2.30 -3.59 -15.79
CA LEU A 50 -1.37 -3.26 -14.71
C LEU A 50 -2.10 -3.10 -13.38
N GLY A 51 -3.24 -2.39 -13.37
CA GLY A 51 -4.06 -2.21 -12.17
C GLY A 51 -4.56 -3.54 -11.60
N ILE A 52 -5.09 -4.42 -12.46
CA ILE A 52 -5.54 -5.76 -12.06
C ILE A 52 -4.37 -6.58 -11.50
N SER A 53 -3.24 -6.60 -12.20
CA SER A 53 -2.04 -7.36 -11.79
C SER A 53 -1.49 -6.90 -10.45
N VAL A 54 -1.43 -5.59 -10.21
CA VAL A 54 -1.00 -5.01 -8.93
C VAL A 54 -2.01 -5.33 -7.81
N SER A 55 -3.31 -5.32 -8.10
CA SER A 55 -4.36 -5.58 -7.12
C SER A 55 -4.35 -6.99 -6.52
N PHE A 56 -3.81 -7.99 -7.20
CA PHE A 56 -3.69 -9.35 -6.65
C PHE A 56 -2.63 -9.49 -5.55
N SER A 57 -1.71 -8.52 -5.44
CA SER A 57 -0.61 -8.59 -4.50
C SER A 57 -1.06 -8.16 -3.09
N LYS A 58 -1.19 -9.12 -2.17
CA LYS A 58 -1.62 -8.88 -0.78
C LYS A 58 -0.71 -7.93 0.02
N LYS A 59 0.56 -7.77 -0.37
CA LYS A 59 1.44 -6.75 0.20
C LYS A 59 1.86 -5.76 -0.89
N PRO A 60 1.76 -4.44 -0.63
CA PRO A 60 2.03 -3.41 -1.63
C PRO A 60 3.48 -3.46 -2.14
N LEU A 61 4.44 -3.82 -1.29
CA LEU A 61 5.87 -3.83 -1.66
C LEU A 61 6.23 -4.94 -2.68
N TYR A 62 5.54 -6.09 -2.63
CA TYR A 62 5.77 -7.17 -3.61
C TYR A 62 5.25 -6.85 -5.01
N SER A 63 4.42 -5.81 -5.15
CA SER A 63 3.91 -5.38 -6.45
C SER A 63 4.88 -4.49 -7.24
N LEU A 64 5.99 -4.02 -6.64
CA LEU A 64 6.97 -3.14 -7.26
C LEU A 64 7.59 -3.66 -8.58
N PRO A 65 7.88 -4.96 -8.76
CA PRO A 65 8.43 -5.45 -10.02
C PRO A 65 7.46 -5.34 -11.20
N VAL A 66 6.14 -5.33 -10.96
CA VAL A 66 5.11 -5.34 -12.00
C VAL A 66 5.18 -4.12 -12.93
N PRO A 67 5.13 -2.86 -12.44
CA PRO A 67 5.25 -1.69 -13.30
C PRO A 67 6.62 -1.56 -13.98
N ILE A 68 7.70 -2.06 -13.35
CA ILE A 68 9.05 -2.06 -13.92
C ILE A 68 9.10 -2.99 -15.13
N LEU A 69 8.62 -4.22 -14.98
CA LEU A 69 8.54 -5.19 -16.08
C LEU A 69 7.61 -4.71 -17.19
N ALA A 70 6.48 -4.09 -16.85
CA ALA A 70 5.58 -3.49 -17.84
C ALA A 70 6.25 -2.35 -18.63
N THR A 71 7.03 -1.51 -17.95
CA THR A 71 7.80 -0.42 -18.58
C THR A 71 8.86 -0.98 -19.53
N ILE A 72 9.64 -1.97 -19.07
CA ILE A 72 10.66 -2.62 -19.89
C ILE A 72 10.02 -3.30 -21.10
N GLY A 73 8.92 -4.03 -20.90
CA GLY A 73 8.18 -4.70 -21.96
C GLY A 73 7.63 -3.72 -23.00
N TRP A 74 7.07 -2.58 -22.55
CA TRP A 74 6.57 -1.53 -23.46
C TRP A 74 7.69 -0.88 -24.28
N VAL A 75 8.83 -0.59 -23.65
CA VAL A 75 10.01 -0.03 -24.33
C VAL A 75 10.54 -1.01 -25.38
N ILE A 76 10.69 -2.29 -25.03
CA ILE A 76 11.14 -3.34 -25.96
C ILE A 76 10.15 -3.47 -27.13
N PHE A 77 8.86 -3.50 -26.85
CA PHE A 77 7.82 -3.55 -27.88
C PHE A 77 7.91 -2.35 -28.82
N SER A 78 8.01 -1.13 -28.29
CA SER A 78 8.12 0.09 -29.09
C SER A 78 9.38 0.10 -29.97
N TYR A 79 10.53 -0.35 -29.45
CA TYR A 79 11.76 -0.45 -30.23
C TYR A 79 11.64 -1.50 -31.34
N ASN A 80 11.08 -2.68 -31.03
CA ASN A 80 10.87 -3.73 -32.02
C ASN A 80 9.96 -3.27 -33.17
N GLN A 81 8.88 -2.55 -32.85
CA GLN A 81 7.98 -1.97 -33.84
C GLN A 81 8.66 -0.89 -34.69
N PHE A 82 9.54 -0.09 -34.10
CA PHE A 82 10.30 0.91 -34.83
C PHE A 82 11.30 0.28 -35.81
N PHE A 83 12.09 -0.71 -35.38
CA PHE A 83 13.12 -1.30 -36.25
C PHE A 83 12.54 -2.22 -37.35
N ASN A 84 11.45 -2.93 -37.09
CA ASN A 84 10.88 -3.89 -38.05
C ASN A 84 9.83 -3.28 -38.98
N HIS A 85 9.09 -2.27 -38.50
CA HIS A 85 7.94 -1.72 -39.22
C HIS A 85 8.00 -0.20 -39.40
N LEU A 86 9.02 0.46 -38.87
CA LEU A 86 9.16 1.92 -38.87
C LEU A 86 7.94 2.64 -38.25
N ILE A 87 7.24 1.96 -37.33
CA ILE A 87 6.09 2.51 -36.61
C ILE A 87 6.56 3.04 -35.26
N MET A 88 6.36 4.34 -35.05
CA MET A 88 6.72 5.00 -33.80
C MET A 88 5.53 5.01 -32.84
N TRP A 89 5.57 4.11 -31.86
CA TRP A 89 4.69 4.15 -30.70
C TRP A 89 5.16 5.19 -29.69
N GLU A 90 4.24 5.68 -28.89
CA GLU A 90 4.58 6.66 -27.86
C GLU A 90 5.13 5.99 -26.61
N ILE A 91 6.23 6.56 -26.10
CA ILE A 91 6.87 6.06 -24.88
C ILE A 91 6.46 6.92 -23.68
N VAL A 92 6.43 8.24 -23.86
CA VAL A 92 6.27 9.18 -22.74
C VAL A 92 4.89 9.02 -22.05
N ARG A 93 3.79 9.05 -22.81
CA ARG A 93 2.44 9.00 -22.22
C ARG A 93 2.13 7.67 -21.50
N PRO A 94 2.42 6.49 -22.06
CA PRO A 94 2.23 5.22 -21.34
C PRO A 94 3.06 5.11 -20.05
N LEU A 95 4.31 5.58 -20.05
CA LEU A 95 5.16 5.56 -18.85
C LEU A 95 4.55 6.39 -17.71
N PHE A 96 4.06 7.60 -18.01
CA PHE A 96 3.34 8.41 -17.02
C PHE A 96 2.06 7.71 -16.54
N SER A 97 1.33 7.04 -17.43
CA SER A 97 0.12 6.29 -17.07
C SER A 97 0.42 5.13 -16.12
N PHE A 98 1.52 4.40 -16.34
CA PHE A 98 1.94 3.31 -15.44
C PHE A 98 2.28 3.83 -14.05
N GLY A 99 3.01 4.96 -13.98
CA GLY A 99 3.32 5.62 -12.72
C GLY A 99 2.05 6.03 -11.97
N LEU A 100 1.14 6.76 -12.64
CA LEU A 100 -0.12 7.22 -12.05
C LEU A 100 -1.01 6.05 -11.59
N THR A 101 -1.13 5.02 -12.41
CA THR A 101 -1.93 3.83 -12.09
C THR A 101 -1.36 3.10 -10.87
N TYR A 102 -0.04 2.87 -10.86
CA TYR A 102 0.63 2.23 -9.73
C TYR A 102 0.48 3.05 -8.44
N SER A 103 0.74 4.35 -8.48
CA SER A 103 0.58 5.24 -7.33
C SER A 103 -0.86 5.26 -6.81
N GLY A 104 -1.86 5.31 -7.70
CA GLY A 104 -3.27 5.29 -7.31
C GLY A 104 -3.66 3.99 -6.59
N VAL A 105 -3.30 2.84 -7.16
CA VAL A 105 -3.59 1.53 -6.55
C VAL A 105 -2.80 1.32 -5.25
N PHE A 106 -1.55 1.77 -5.20
CA PHE A 106 -0.72 1.72 -3.99
C PHE A 106 -1.34 2.51 -2.85
N LEU A 107 -1.74 3.77 -3.10
CA LEU A 107 -2.37 4.62 -2.10
C LEU A 107 -3.69 4.02 -1.60
N TYR A 108 -4.51 3.49 -2.51
CA TYR A 108 -5.75 2.82 -2.13
C TYR A 108 -5.49 1.63 -1.21
N ASN A 109 -4.61 0.70 -1.61
CA ASN A 109 -4.30 -0.49 -0.84
C ASN A 109 -3.67 -0.13 0.52
N PHE A 110 -2.78 0.86 0.54
CA PHE A 110 -2.15 1.34 1.78
C PHE A 110 -3.19 1.90 2.76
N LEU A 111 -4.09 2.77 2.29
CA LEU A 111 -5.12 3.38 3.14
C LEU A 111 -6.15 2.38 3.65
N VAL A 112 -6.52 1.38 2.84
CA VAL A 112 -7.45 0.32 3.25
C VAL A 112 -6.80 -0.59 4.29
N THR A 113 -5.55 -1.01 4.06
CA THR A 113 -4.80 -1.88 5.01
C THR A 113 -4.66 -1.22 6.39
N GLU A 114 -4.35 0.09 6.42
CA GLU A 114 -4.23 0.86 7.67
C GLU A 114 -5.58 1.05 8.38
N LYS A 115 -6.68 1.13 7.63
CA LYS A 115 -8.03 1.23 8.21
C LYS A 115 -8.42 -0.04 8.94
N ASP A 116 -8.20 -1.20 8.33
CA ASP A 116 -8.58 -2.49 8.93
C ASP A 116 -7.77 -2.78 10.20
N LYS A 117 -6.46 -2.52 10.18
CA LYS A 117 -5.60 -2.68 11.37
C LYS A 117 -6.03 -1.75 12.51
N ARG A 118 -6.32 -0.48 12.20
CA ARG A 118 -6.78 0.49 13.22
C ARG A 118 -8.16 0.16 13.76
N PHE A 119 -9.08 -0.33 12.92
CA PHE A 119 -10.40 -0.77 13.37
C PHE A 119 -10.27 -1.91 14.39
N LEU A 120 -9.43 -2.90 14.12
CA LEU A 120 -9.17 -4.01 15.04
C LEU A 120 -8.54 -3.50 16.35
N LYS A 121 -7.53 -2.64 16.26
CA LYS A 121 -6.86 -2.04 17.43
C LYS A 121 -7.82 -1.22 18.30
N ASN A 122 -8.68 -0.40 17.70
CA ASN A 122 -9.63 0.41 18.46
C ASN A 122 -10.76 -0.42 19.09
N THR A 123 -11.17 -1.51 18.43
CA THR A 123 -12.28 -2.35 18.92
C THR A 123 -11.84 -3.25 20.08
N PHE A 124 -10.62 -3.80 20.02
CA PHE A 124 -10.14 -4.79 20.98
C PHE A 124 -9.01 -4.31 21.90
N GLY A 125 -8.44 -3.13 21.65
CA GLY A 125 -7.27 -2.63 22.38
C GLY A 125 -7.48 -2.40 23.88
N ASN A 126 -8.74 -2.23 24.31
CA ASN A 126 -9.07 -2.11 25.74
C ASN A 126 -9.18 -3.47 26.46
N TYR A 127 -9.18 -4.58 25.72
CA TYR A 127 -9.39 -5.93 26.25
C TYR A 127 -8.18 -6.84 26.03
N ILE A 128 -7.42 -6.59 24.96
CA ILE A 128 -6.37 -7.47 24.45
C ILE A 128 -5.10 -6.67 24.20
N SER A 129 -3.93 -7.26 24.49
CA SER A 129 -2.65 -6.61 24.26
C SER A 129 -2.44 -6.27 22.77
N PRO A 130 -1.78 -5.13 22.45
CA PRO A 130 -1.47 -4.77 21.07
C PRO A 130 -0.70 -5.86 20.31
N ASP A 131 0.19 -6.58 21.00
CA ASP A 131 0.96 -7.67 20.43
C ASP A 131 0.08 -8.85 20.01
N LEU A 132 -0.95 -9.18 20.79
CA LEU A 132 -1.90 -10.24 20.42
C LEU A 132 -2.78 -9.81 19.24
N ILE A 133 -3.18 -8.53 19.18
CA ILE A 133 -3.90 -7.97 18.01
C ILE A 133 -3.04 -8.07 16.74
N ASP A 134 -1.75 -7.76 16.85
CA ASP A 134 -0.80 -7.91 15.74
C ASP A 134 -0.65 -9.38 15.32
N GLN A 135 -0.54 -10.31 16.27
CA GLN A 135 -0.50 -11.75 16.00
C GLN A 135 -1.77 -12.25 15.31
N MET A 136 -2.95 -11.81 15.78
CA MET A 136 -4.24 -12.17 15.15
C MET A 136 -4.34 -11.66 13.72
N TYR A 137 -3.90 -10.42 13.48
CA TYR A 137 -3.88 -9.81 12.16
C TYR A 137 -2.91 -10.52 11.20
N GLU A 138 -1.70 -10.84 11.65
CA GLU A 138 -0.69 -11.55 10.86
C GLU A 138 -1.09 -13.00 10.58
N GLY A 139 -1.65 -13.68 11.59
CA GLY A 139 -2.14 -15.05 11.52
C GLY A 139 -3.42 -15.21 10.70
N LYS A 140 -4.10 -14.10 10.35
CA LYS A 140 -5.43 -14.09 9.72
C LYS A 140 -6.43 -14.98 10.47
N GLN A 141 -6.25 -15.09 11.78
CA GLN A 141 -7.17 -15.83 12.62
C GLN A 141 -8.32 -14.91 12.98
N GLU A 142 -9.48 -15.21 12.41
CA GLU A 142 -10.71 -14.62 12.91
C GLU A 142 -10.92 -15.07 14.36
N PRO A 143 -11.31 -14.16 15.28
CA PRO A 143 -11.69 -14.54 16.63
C PRO A 143 -12.83 -15.56 16.56
N LYS A 144 -12.56 -16.80 16.96
CA LYS A 144 -13.56 -17.85 17.02
C LYS A 144 -14.17 -17.90 18.41
N LEU A 145 -15.50 -17.89 18.46
CA LEU A 145 -16.24 -18.20 19.68
C LEU A 145 -16.09 -19.69 20.00
N GLY A 146 -15.81 -20.02 21.26
CA GLY A 146 -15.66 -21.40 21.72
C GLY A 146 -14.59 -21.59 22.78
N GLY A 147 -13.58 -20.71 22.82
CA GLY A 147 -12.42 -20.86 23.69
C GLY A 147 -11.59 -22.10 23.37
N ASP A 148 -10.33 -22.11 23.79
CA ASP A 148 -9.50 -23.31 23.76
C ASP A 148 -9.23 -23.77 25.21
N LEU A 149 -9.18 -25.09 25.41
CA LEU A 149 -8.79 -25.66 26.70
C LEU A 149 -7.29 -25.42 26.92
N GLY A 150 -6.96 -24.58 27.90
CA GLY A 150 -5.59 -24.20 28.22
C GLY A 150 -5.37 -24.03 29.71
N TYR A 151 -4.10 -24.03 30.13
CA TYR A 151 -3.71 -23.63 31.47
C TYR A 151 -3.54 -22.12 31.50
N HIS A 152 -4.36 -21.45 32.31
CA HIS A 152 -4.31 -20.00 32.52
C HIS A 152 -4.11 -19.70 34.00
N THR A 153 -3.45 -18.59 34.31
CA THR A 153 -3.32 -18.07 35.67
C THR A 153 -4.31 -16.93 35.82
N ALA A 154 -5.29 -17.10 36.70
CA ALA A 154 -6.19 -16.01 37.06
C ALA A 154 -5.49 -15.08 38.06
N TRP A 155 -5.54 -13.79 37.78
CA TRP A 155 -4.99 -12.74 38.61
C TRP A 155 -6.09 -11.76 39.03
N PHE A 156 -6.06 -11.40 40.31
CA PHE A 156 -7.00 -10.49 40.93
C PHE A 156 -6.23 -9.42 41.70
N SER A 157 -6.57 -8.14 41.49
CA SER A 157 -6.13 -7.05 42.37
C SER A 157 -7.32 -6.24 42.83
N ASP A 158 -7.21 -5.66 44.03
CA ASP A 158 -8.23 -4.80 44.63
C ASP A 158 -7.55 -3.67 45.41
N ILE A 159 -8.24 -2.55 45.65
CA ILE A 159 -7.65 -1.44 46.38
C ILE A 159 -7.82 -1.67 47.89
N GLN A 160 -6.72 -1.57 48.63
CA GLN A 160 -6.79 -1.68 50.08
C GLN A 160 -7.67 -0.58 50.68
N SER A 161 -8.61 -0.98 51.55
CA SER A 161 -9.51 -0.07 52.27
C SER A 161 -10.43 0.77 51.37
N PHE A 162 -10.82 0.25 50.20
CA PHE A 162 -11.72 0.93 49.25
C PHE A 162 -12.98 1.54 49.86
N SER A 163 -13.69 0.77 50.69
CA SER A 163 -14.93 1.23 51.34
C SER A 163 -14.73 2.51 52.15
N VAL A 164 -13.59 2.67 52.81
CA VAL A 164 -13.34 3.81 53.70
C VAL A 164 -13.23 5.11 52.92
N PHE A 165 -12.52 5.10 51.79
CA PHE A 165 -12.37 6.32 51.01
C PHE A 165 -13.56 6.55 50.06
N SER A 166 -14.28 5.51 49.64
CA SER A 166 -15.49 5.67 48.83
C SER A 166 -16.66 6.32 49.54
N GLU A 167 -16.71 6.22 50.87
CA GLU A 167 -17.70 6.92 51.69
C GLU A 167 -17.37 8.40 51.91
N VAL A 168 -16.11 8.82 51.73
CA VAL A 168 -15.62 10.16 52.11
C VAL A 168 -15.25 11.02 50.89
N LEU A 169 -14.97 10.41 49.74
CA LEU A 169 -14.64 11.12 48.50
C LEU A 169 -15.89 11.60 47.77
N GLU A 170 -15.81 12.83 47.26
CA GLU A 170 -16.77 13.35 46.29
C GLU A 170 -16.81 12.45 45.03
N PRO A 171 -18.00 12.17 44.46
CA PRO A 171 -18.15 11.24 43.33
C PRO A 171 -17.22 11.54 42.14
N GLU A 172 -17.04 12.81 41.78
CA GLU A 172 -16.17 13.21 40.66
C GLU A 172 -14.70 12.84 40.92
N LYS A 173 -14.23 13.02 42.16
CA LYS A 173 -12.87 12.67 42.56
C LYS A 173 -12.68 11.16 42.62
N MET A 174 -13.71 10.42 43.06
CA MET A 174 -13.69 8.96 43.04
C MET A 174 -13.57 8.43 41.61
N VAL A 175 -14.38 8.93 40.67
CA VAL A 175 -14.31 8.51 39.26
C VAL A 175 -12.94 8.83 38.66
N SER A 176 -12.37 10.00 38.96
CA SER A 176 -11.03 10.36 38.49
C SER A 176 -9.95 9.41 39.03
N LEU A 177 -9.98 9.12 40.33
CA LEU A 177 -9.04 8.19 40.97
C LEU A 177 -9.17 6.78 40.41
N MET A 178 -10.40 6.32 40.19
CA MET A 178 -10.65 4.99 39.63
C MET A 178 -10.15 4.89 38.20
N ASN A 179 -10.42 5.89 37.37
CA ASN A 179 -9.90 5.89 36.00
C ASN A 179 -8.38 5.90 35.98
N GLU A 180 -7.72 6.65 36.85
CA GLU A 180 -6.27 6.66 36.97
C GLU A 180 -5.73 5.28 37.38
N TYR A 181 -6.24 4.70 38.48
CA TYR A 181 -5.81 3.39 38.97
C TYR A 181 -6.05 2.27 37.94
N LEU A 182 -7.27 2.18 37.41
CA LEU A 182 -7.63 1.12 36.46
C LEU A 182 -6.81 1.25 35.17
N THR A 183 -6.55 2.47 34.69
CA THR A 183 -5.72 2.69 33.50
C THR A 183 -4.28 2.21 33.74
N GLU A 184 -3.62 2.69 34.80
CA GLU A 184 -2.23 2.33 35.09
C GLU A 184 -2.04 0.83 35.29
N MET A 185 -2.95 0.19 36.03
CA MET A 185 -2.88 -1.25 36.26
C MET A 185 -3.17 -2.06 34.99
N THR A 186 -4.11 -1.61 34.15
CA THR A 186 -4.41 -2.25 32.86
C THR A 186 -3.24 -2.10 31.90
N ASP A 187 -2.57 -0.95 31.86
CA ASP A 187 -1.40 -0.73 31.02
C ASP A 187 -0.25 -1.68 31.42
N VAL A 188 0.04 -1.82 32.71
CA VAL A 188 1.03 -2.77 33.22
C VAL A 188 0.67 -4.21 32.82
N LEU A 189 -0.61 -4.56 32.90
CA LEU A 189 -1.11 -5.88 32.52
C LEU A 189 -0.89 -6.18 31.03
N LEU A 190 -1.30 -5.25 30.16
CA LEU A 190 -1.19 -5.40 28.71
C LEU A 190 0.26 -5.41 28.24
N ILE A 191 1.15 -4.61 28.85
CA ILE A 191 2.61 -4.62 28.58
C ILE A 191 3.23 -5.99 28.89
N ARG A 192 2.68 -6.73 29.87
CA ARG A 192 3.14 -8.08 30.24
C ARG A 192 2.40 -9.19 29.49
N ASN A 193 1.69 -8.86 28.41
CA ASN A 193 0.87 -9.80 27.64
C ASN A 193 -0.24 -10.49 28.44
N GLY A 194 -0.72 -9.85 29.51
CA GLY A 194 -1.97 -10.25 30.17
C GLY A 194 -3.20 -9.84 29.34
N THR A 195 -4.35 -10.41 29.67
CA THR A 195 -5.64 -10.11 29.01
C THR A 195 -6.62 -9.64 30.08
N LEU A 196 -7.29 -8.51 29.87
CA LEU A 196 -8.28 -8.02 30.83
C LEU A 196 -9.60 -8.78 30.61
N ASP A 197 -10.08 -9.48 31.63
CA ASP A 197 -11.39 -10.15 31.60
C ASP A 197 -12.51 -9.17 31.96
N LYS A 198 -12.44 -8.53 33.14
CA LYS A 198 -13.35 -7.42 33.52
C LYS A 198 -12.86 -6.62 34.73
N TYR A 199 -13.50 -5.48 34.93
CA TYR A 199 -13.49 -4.73 36.19
C TYR A 199 -14.67 -5.15 37.08
N ILE A 200 -14.45 -5.28 38.39
CA ILE A 200 -15.48 -5.55 39.38
C ILE A 200 -15.34 -4.52 40.51
N GLY A 201 -16.05 -3.39 40.39
CA GLY A 201 -15.85 -2.29 41.33
C GLY A 201 -14.45 -1.71 41.19
N ASP A 202 -13.66 -1.76 42.27
CA ASP A 202 -12.24 -1.39 42.30
C ASP A 202 -11.29 -2.56 41.99
N SER A 203 -11.83 -3.77 41.80
CA SER A 203 -11.05 -4.93 41.45
C SER A 203 -10.81 -5.09 39.95
N ILE A 204 -9.64 -5.64 39.60
CA ILE A 204 -9.26 -6.03 38.23
C ILE A 204 -9.15 -7.55 38.16
N VAL A 205 -9.74 -8.15 37.11
CA VAL A 205 -9.64 -9.58 36.81
C VAL A 205 -8.94 -9.78 35.47
N ALA A 206 -7.91 -10.62 35.46
CA ALA A 206 -7.13 -10.95 34.27
C ALA A 206 -6.58 -12.39 34.28
#